data_AF-A0A1N7PEL8-F1
#
_entry.id   AF-A0A1N7PEL8-F1
#
_cell.length_a   1.000
_cell.length_b   1.000
_cell.length_c   1.000
_cell.angle_alpha   90.00
_cell.angle_beta   90.00
_cell.angle_gamma   90.00
#
_symmetry.space_group_name_H-M   'P 1'
#
loop_
_entity.id
_entity.type
_entity.pdbx_description
1 polymer ?
#
loop_
_entity_poly.entity_id
_entity_poly.type
_entity_poly.pdbx_seq_one_letter_code
_entity_poly.pdbx_strand_id
1 'polypeptide(L)' 'MYYVIMDSEKYPLSILHEDQYFQWYNPMKKDHRVEFRGSMNQCYSYIQRKRMGKAPLI' A
#
# COMPACT_ATOMS: atom_id res chain seq x y z
N MET A 1 6.02 8.65 6.67
CA MET A 1 5.83 7.17 6.66
C MET A 1 5.19 6.76 5.35
N TYR A 2 5.22 5.48 4.93
CA TYR A 2 4.67 5.04 3.64
C TYR A 2 3.57 3.98 3.79
N TYR A 3 2.63 3.98 2.85
CA TYR A 3 1.49 3.07 2.80
C TYR A 3 1.51 2.29 1.48
N VAL A 4 1.33 0.97 1.57
CA VAL A 4 1.04 0.12 0.42
C VAL A 4 -0.46 -0.01 0.31
N ILE A 5 -1.01 0.35 -0.84
CA ILE A 5 -2.46 0.44 -1.05
C ILE A 5 -2.84 -0.44 -2.25
N MET A 6 -3.91 -1.20 -2.06
CA MET A 6 -4.63 -1.88 -3.12
C MET A 6 -5.87 -1.06 -3.46
N ASP A 7 -5.84 -0.42 -4.62
CA ASP A 7 -6.99 0.29 -5.19
C ASP A 7 -7.84 -0.71 -5.96
N SER A 8 -9.17 -0.62 -5.80
CA SER A 8 -10.14 -1.46 -6.49
C SER A 8 -10.13 -1.27 -8.01
N GLU A 9 -9.74 -0.08 -8.49
CA GLU A 9 -9.71 0.26 -9.92
C GLU A 9 -8.31 0.11 -10.53
N LYS A 10 -7.25 0.15 -9.71
CA LYS A 10 -5.87 0.14 -10.18
C LYS A 10 -5.10 -1.08 -9.70
N TYR A 11 -4.85 -1.97 -10.64
CA TYR A 11 -3.69 -2.87 -10.59
C TYR A 11 -2.54 -2.21 -11.35
N PRO A 12 -1.32 -2.11 -10.77
CA PRO A 12 -0.79 -2.80 -9.59
C PRO A 12 -0.86 -2.02 -8.25
N LEU A 13 -0.45 -2.68 -7.15
CA LEU A 13 -0.27 -2.05 -5.81
C LEU A 13 0.56 -0.77 -5.90
N SER A 14 0.10 0.27 -5.19
CA SER A 14 0.77 1.58 -5.14
C SER A 14 1.41 1.82 -3.77
N ILE A 15 2.55 2.52 -3.76
CA ILE A 15 3.18 3.03 -2.53
C ILE A 15 2.96 4.54 -2.50
N LEU A 16 2.32 5.03 -1.45
CA LEU A 16 2.12 6.46 -1.23
C LEU A 16 2.87 6.92 0.03
N HIS A 17 3.44 8.12 -0.02
CA HIS A 17 3.84 8.80 1.22
C HIS A 17 2.60 9.15 2.04
N GLU A 18 2.74 9.23 3.36
CA GLU A 18 1.67 9.54 4.30
C GLU A 18 0.88 10.80 3.93
N ASP A 19 1.57 11.89 3.61
CA ASP A 19 0.89 13.14 3.22
C ASP A 19 0.07 12.97 1.94
N GLN A 20 0.60 12.24 0.95
CA GLN A 20 -0.10 11.95 -0.30
C GLN A 20 -1.30 11.04 -0.07
N TYR A 21 -1.15 10.04 0.81
CA TYR A 21 -2.23 9.15 1.19
C TYR A 21 -3.38 9.95 1.81
N PHE A 22 -3.11 10.83 2.77
CA PHE A 22 -4.17 11.60 3.42
C PHE A 22 -4.83 12.64 2.51
N GLN A 23 -4.11 13.19 1.53
CA GLN A 23 -4.71 14.08 0.53
C GLN A 23 -5.67 13.34 -0.42
N TRP A 24 -5.35 12.09 -0.75
CA TRP A 24 -6.16 11.26 -1.64
C TRP A 24 -7.26 10.49 -0.90
N TYR A 25 -7.03 10.14 0.37
CA TYR A 25 -7.93 9.32 1.19
C TYR A 25 -9.29 9.97 1.36
N ASN A 26 -10.34 9.25 0.96
CA ASN A 26 -11.72 9.65 1.19
C ASN A 26 -12.42 8.60 2.07
N PRO A 27 -12.75 8.89 3.34
CA PRO A 27 -13.40 7.95 4.25
C PRO A 27 -14.77 7.42 3.76
N MET A 28 -15.45 8.19 2.91
CA MET A 28 -16.77 7.83 2.39
C MET A 28 -16.68 6.86 1.21
N LYS A 29 -15.50 6.74 0.58
CA LYS A 29 -15.26 5.82 -0.52
C LYS A 29 -14.52 4.58 -0.02
N LYS A 30 -15.08 3.41 -0.28
CA LYS A 30 -14.47 2.10 0.02
C LYS A 30 -13.77 1.54 -1.22
N ASP A 31 -13.08 2.41 -1.96
CA ASP A 31 -12.44 2.10 -3.24
C ASP A 31 -11.01 1.58 -3.07
N HIS A 32 -10.49 1.49 -1.85
CA HIS A 32 -9.14 1.00 -1.60
C HIS A 32 -8.97 0.34 -0.23
N ARG A 33 -7.87 -0.41 -0.11
CA ARG A 33 -7.45 -1.08 1.12
C ARG A 33 -5.97 -0.82 1.38
N VAL A 34 -5.63 -0.44 2.61
CA VAL A 34 -4.24 -0.42 3.08
C VAL A 34 -3.81 -1.84 3.38
N GLU A 35 -2.72 -2.26 2.74
CA GLU A 35 -2.13 -3.60 2.88
C GLU A 35 -0.98 -3.63 3.88
N PHE A 36 -0.21 -2.54 3.94
CA PHE A 36 0.98 -2.44 4.76
C PHE A 36 1.35 -0.97 5.01
N ARG A 37 2.02 -0.68 6.12
CA ARG A 37 2.55 0.63 6.48
C ARG A 37 3.96 0.48 7.04
N GLY A 38 4.90 1.31 6.61
CA GLY A 38 6.27 1.28 7.11
C GLY A 38 7.21 2.29 6.45
N SER A 39 8.51 2.02 6.52
CA SER A 39 9.50 2.73 5.71
C SER A 39 9.38 2.36 4.23
N MET A 40 9.93 3.20 3.35
CA MET A 40 9.91 2.98 1.90
C MET A 40 10.47 1.59 1.53
N ASN A 41 11.62 1.21 2.11
CA ASN A 41 12.28 -0.06 1.84
C ASN A 41 11.45 -1.26 2.31
N GLN A 42 10.73 -1.13 3.43
CA GLN A 42 9.82 -2.16 3.91
C GLN A 42 8.61 -2.31 2.98
N CYS A 43 8.06 -1.22 2.46
CA CYS A 43 6.97 -1.25 1.48
C CYS A 43 7.39 -1.95 0.17
N TYR A 44 8.58 -1.66 -0.37
CA TYR A 44 9.09 -2.38 -1.54
C TYR A 44 9.29 -3.87 -1.25
N SER A 45 9.86 -4.20 -0.09
CA SER A 45 10.06 -5.59 0.35
C SER A 45 8.73 -6.34 0.46
N TYR A 46 7.69 -5.69 0.99
CA TYR A 46 6.34 -6.24 1.07
C TYR A 46 5.77 -6.54 -0.32
N ILE A 47 5.82 -5.59 -1.26
CA ILE A 47 5.30 -5.78 -2.62
C ILE A 47 6.03 -6.91 -3.33
N GLN A 48 7.36 -6.98 -3.22
CA GLN A 48 8.16 -8.04 -3.83
C GLN A 48 7.75 -9.42 -3.30
N ARG A 49 7.60 -9.58 -1.98
CA ARG A 49 7.18 -10.85 -1.36
C ARG A 49 5.77 -11.24 -1.77
N LYS A 50 4.84 -10.28 -1.80
CA LYS A 50 3.46 -10.51 -2.23
C LYS A 50 3.38 -10.97 -3.68
N ARG A 51 4.19 -10.41 -4.58
CA ARG A 51 4.31 -10.88 -5.97
C ARG A 51 4.84 -12.32 -6.06
N MET A 52 5.67 -12.73 -5.12
CA MET A 52 6.21 -14.11 -5.04
C MET A 52 5.29 -15.07 -4.28
N GLY A 53 4.11 -14.64 -3.82
CA GLY A 53 3.21 -15.47 -2.99
C GLY A 53 3.77 -15.82 -1.61
N LYS A 54 4.80 -15.11 -1.14
CA LYS A 54 5.44 -15.33 0.17
C LYS A 54 4.82 -14.42 1.22
N ALA A 55 4.73 -14.91 2.45
CA ALA A 55 4.23 -14.13 3.58
C ALA A 55 5.12 -12.87 3.83
N PRO A 56 4.52 -11.74 4.29
CA PRO A 56 5.27 -10.57 4.70
C PRO A 56 6.22 -10.90 5.85
N LEU A 57 7.42 -10.30 5.87
CA LEU A 57 8.20 -10.23 7.11
C LEU A 57 7.66 -9.05 7.90
N ILE A 58 7.13 -9.33 9.08
CA ILE A 58 6.61 -8.36 10.04
C ILE A 58 7.76 -7.89 10.92
#